data_AF-A0A5C6WWW4-F1
#
_entry.id   AF-A0A5C6WWW4-F1
#
_cell.length_a   1.000
_cell.length_b   1.000
_cell.length_c   1.000
_cell.angle_alpha   90.00
_cell.angle_beta   90.00
_cell.angle_gamma   90.00
#
_symmetry.space_group_name_H-M   'P 1'
#
loop_
_entity.id
_entity.type
_entity.pdbx_description
1 polymer ?
#
loop_
_entity_poly.entity_id
_entity_poly.type
_entity_poly.pdbx_seq_one_letter_code
_entity_poly.pdbx_strand_id
1 'polypeptide(L)'
;MSEQLQRVGQSVAGVISEKYKEFEGFKLRCDPGEPGMIYVALRGAKREAAAGERLAEKLDALVGAELAKEQGASFEHTILMGRGDKDLLLRVAISEAGA
;
A
#
# COMPACT_ATOMS: atom_id res chain seq x y z
N MET A 1 5.94 10.77 -18.40
CA MET A 1 5.14 10.28 -17.26
C MET A 1 5.36 8.77 -17.18
N SER A 2 5.66 8.21 -16.01
CA SER A 2 5.44 6.79 -15.62
C SER A 2 6.60 5.80 -15.40
N GLU A 3 7.90 6.11 -15.59
CA GLU A 3 8.97 5.16 -15.19
C GLU A 3 9.35 5.28 -13.70
N GLN A 4 9.45 6.51 -13.21
CA GLN A 4 9.81 6.78 -11.81
C GLN A 4 8.71 6.32 -10.86
N LEU A 5 7.44 6.67 -11.15
CA LEU A 5 6.28 6.23 -10.38
C LEU A 5 6.14 4.70 -10.32
N GLN A 6 6.45 4.01 -11.42
CA GLN A 6 6.44 2.55 -11.48
C GLN A 6 7.57 1.95 -10.62
N ARG A 7 8.79 2.52 -10.69
CA ARG A 7 9.92 2.08 -9.87
C ARG A 7 9.64 2.27 -8.39
N VAL A 8 9.12 3.44 -8.01
CA VAL A 8 8.74 3.75 -6.62
C VAL A 8 7.63 2.82 -6.14
N GLY A 9 6.56 2.66 -6.93
CA GLY A 9 5.47 1.74 -6.61
C GLY A 9 5.93 0.30 -6.43
N GLN A 10 6.83 -0.19 -7.28
CA GLN A 10 7.43 -1.52 -7.14
C GLN A 10 8.32 -1.65 -5.91
N SER A 11 9.13 -0.63 -5.63
CA SER A 11 10.00 -0.60 -4.44
C SER A 11 9.17 -0.66 -3.16
N VAL A 12 8.17 0.22 -3.04
CA VAL A 12 7.26 0.28 -1.90
C VAL A 12 6.46 -1.02 -1.75
N ALA A 13 5.95 -1.59 -2.86
CA ALA A 13 5.26 -2.88 -2.84
C ALA A 13 6.18 -4.01 -2.36
N GLY A 14 7.45 -4.00 -2.77
CA GLY A 14 8.48 -4.93 -2.29
C GLY A 14 8.68 -4.82 -0.79
N VAL A 15 8.90 -3.60 -0.28
CA VAL A 15 9.08 -3.35 1.16
C VAL A 15 7.86 -3.78 1.96
N ILE A 16 6.64 -3.48 1.50
CA ILE A 16 5.40 -3.92 2.16
C ILE A 16 5.34 -5.46 2.20
N SER A 17 5.62 -6.12 1.07
CA SER A 17 5.55 -7.60 0.96
C SER A 17 6.60 -8.29 1.82
N GLU A 18 7.79 -7.71 1.96
CA GLU A 18 8.85 -8.26 2.81
C GLU A 18 8.56 -8.04 4.29
N LYS A 19 8.07 -6.85 4.65
CA LYS A 19 7.84 -6.47 6.06
C LYS A 19 6.54 -7.06 6.61
N TYR A 20 5.54 -7.24 5.76
CA TYR A 20 4.23 -7.74 6.15
C TYR A 20 3.83 -8.97 5.32
N LYS A 21 4.07 -10.16 5.88
CA LYS A 21 3.51 -11.42 5.36
C LYS A 21 2.19 -11.81 6.04
N GLU A 22 2.06 -11.41 7.30
CA GLU A 22 0.87 -11.60 8.13
C GLU A 22 0.66 -10.36 9.00
N PHE A 23 -0.60 -10.03 9.29
CA PHE A 23 -0.98 -8.92 10.15
C PHE A 23 -2.11 -9.34 11.08
N GLU A 24 -1.90 -9.24 12.39
CA GLU A 24 -2.88 -9.64 13.42
C GLU A 24 -3.46 -11.07 13.23
N GLY A 25 -2.65 -12.00 12.70
CA GLY A 25 -3.04 -13.38 12.43
C GLY A 25 -3.73 -13.61 11.07
N PHE A 26 -3.92 -12.55 10.28
CA PHE A 26 -4.43 -12.64 8.90
C PHE A 26 -3.27 -12.69 7.91
N LYS A 27 -3.40 -13.53 6.87
CA LYS A 27 -2.44 -13.55 5.76
C LYS A 27 -2.56 -12.27 4.95
N LEU A 28 -1.44 -11.57 4.81
CA LEU A 28 -1.36 -10.37 4.00
C LEU A 28 -0.80 -10.75 2.64
N ARG A 29 -1.49 -10.32 1.59
CA ARG A 29 -1.03 -10.45 0.22
C ARG A 29 -0.85 -9.06 -0.34
N CYS A 30 0.32 -8.76 -0.87
CA CYS A 30 0.62 -7.49 -1.52
C CYS A 30 0.98 -7.80 -2.98
N ASP A 31 0.26 -7.20 -3.92
CA ASP A 31 0.50 -7.34 -5.35
C ASP A 31 0.69 -5.92 -5.96
N PRO A 32 1.77 -5.67 -6.71
CA PRO A 32 1.91 -4.44 -7.48
C PRO A 32 0.89 -4.45 -8.62
N GLY A 33 0.18 -3.33 -8.80
CA GLY A 33 -0.82 -3.14 -9.83
C GLY A 33 -0.32 -2.26 -10.97
N GLU A 34 -1.12 -1.24 -11.29
CA GLU A 34 -0.74 -0.17 -12.22
C GLU A 34 0.43 0.67 -11.66
N PRO A 35 1.14 1.47 -12.47
CA PRO A 35 2.18 2.37 -11.98
C PRO A 35 1.68 3.24 -10.83
N GLY A 36 2.37 3.20 -9.69
CA GLY A 36 1.96 3.91 -8.48
C GLY A 36 0.78 3.26 -7.71
N MET A 37 0.20 2.15 -8.18
CA MET A 37 -0.85 1.43 -7.45
C MET A 37 -0.35 0.12 -6.85
N ILE A 38 -0.65 -0.07 -5.57
CA ILE A 38 -0.30 -1.26 -4.79
C ILE A 38 -1.58 -1.79 -4.16
N TYR A 39 -1.86 -3.07 -4.38
CA TYR A 39 -3.02 -3.75 -3.83
C TYR A 39 -2.59 -4.64 -2.68
N VAL A 40 -3.16 -4.40 -1.50
CA VAL A 40 -2.93 -5.17 -0.29
C VAL A 40 -4.23 -5.85 0.12
N ALA A 41 -4.22 -7.16 0.26
CA ALA A 41 -5.36 -7.95 0.70
C ALA A 41 -5.07 -8.63 2.04
N LEU A 42 -5.90 -8.33 3.03
CA LEU A 42 -5.95 -9.05 4.31
C LEU A 42 -6.94 -10.21 4.20
N ARG A 43 -6.42 -11.43 4.08
CA ARG A 43 -7.26 -12.60 3.88
C ARG A 43 -8.03 -13.00 5.11
N GLY A 44 -9.34 -13.16 4.97
CA GLY A 44 -10.23 -13.56 6.07
C GLY A 44 -10.59 -12.43 7.03
N ALA A 45 -10.13 -11.20 6.79
CA ALA A 45 -10.39 -10.05 7.65
C ALA A 45 -11.61 -9.22 7.22
N LYS A 46 -12.51 -9.77 6.37
CA LYS A 46 -13.68 -9.04 5.84
C LYS A 46 -14.51 -8.31 6.92
N ARG A 47 -14.64 -8.93 8.09
CA ARG A 47 -15.42 -8.40 9.22
C ARG A 47 -14.60 -7.55 10.19
N GLU A 48 -13.28 -7.56 10.05
CA GLU A 48 -12.33 -6.89 10.93
C GLU A 48 -11.92 -5.54 10.33
N ALA A 49 -12.89 -4.63 10.18
CA ALA A 49 -12.62 -3.30 9.64
C ALA A 49 -11.54 -2.55 10.45
N ALA A 50 -11.52 -2.73 11.77
CA ALA A 50 -10.49 -2.17 12.64
C ALA A 50 -9.08 -2.67 12.33
N ALA A 51 -8.91 -3.95 11.96
CA ALA A 51 -7.62 -4.47 11.52
C ALA A 51 -7.19 -3.83 10.19
N GLY A 52 -8.16 -3.58 9.29
CA GLY A 52 -7.94 -2.82 8.06
C GLY A 52 -7.47 -1.39 8.31
N GLU A 53 -8.12 -0.66 9.21
CA GLU A 53 -7.75 0.72 9.57
C GLU A 53 -6.35 0.78 10.19
N ARG A 54 -6.03 -0.12 11.14
CA ARG A 54 -4.69 -0.21 11.74
C ARG A 54 -3.63 -0.54 10.70
N LEU A 55 -3.93 -1.43 9.76
CA LEU A 55 -3.00 -1.72 8.67
C LEU A 55 -2.83 -0.47 7.80
N ALA A 56 -3.92 0.23 7.46
CA ALA A 56 -3.85 1.44 6.65
C ALA A 56 -2.92 2.47 7.28
N GLU A 57 -3.04 2.75 8.58
CA GLU A 57 -2.13 3.66 9.30
C GLU A 57 -0.66 3.21 9.24
N LYS A 58 -0.41 1.90 9.39
CA LYS A 58 0.96 1.37 9.30
C LYS A 58 1.53 1.44 7.88
N LEU A 59 0.69 1.21 6.87
CA LEU A 59 1.08 1.35 5.48
C LEU A 59 1.31 2.82 5.15
N ASP A 60 0.49 3.74 5.62
CA ASP A 60 0.62 5.19 5.43
C ASP A 60 1.98 5.68 5.95
N ALA A 61 2.30 5.36 7.20
CA ALA A 61 3.58 5.71 7.80
C ALA A 61 4.77 5.08 7.06
N LEU A 62 4.64 3.84 6.59
CA LEU A 62 5.70 3.15 5.85
C LEU A 62 5.91 3.75 4.46
N VAL A 63 4.83 3.93 3.71
CA VAL A 63 4.84 4.48 2.37
C VAL A 63 5.36 5.90 2.42
N GLY A 64 4.85 6.73 3.34
CA GLY A 64 5.36 8.09 3.57
C GLY A 64 6.85 8.12 3.88
N ALA A 65 7.36 7.19 4.71
CA ALA A 65 8.78 7.10 5.00
C ALA A 65 9.63 6.65 3.79
N GLU A 66 9.15 5.72 2.97
CA GLU A 66 9.85 5.31 1.74
C GLU A 66 9.84 6.43 0.69
N LEU A 67 8.71 7.11 0.51
CA LEU A 67 8.60 8.25 -0.40
C LEU A 67 9.49 9.42 0.04
N ALA A 68 9.65 9.65 1.34
CA ALA A 68 10.54 10.68 1.86
C ALA A 68 12.03 10.42 1.59
N LYS A 69 12.42 9.16 1.32
CA LYS A 69 13.80 8.82 0.92
C LYS A 69 14.11 9.21 -0.53
N GLU A 70 13.09 9.28 -1.38
CA GLU A 70 13.21 9.70 -2.77
C GLU A 70 13.42 11.22 -2.84
N GLN A 71 14.67 11.65 -2.66
CA GLN A 71 15.06 13.06 -2.76
C GLN A 71 14.86 13.57 -4.20
N GLY A 72 13.96 14.53 -4.40
CA GLY A 72 13.83 15.28 -5.65
C GLY A 72 12.46 15.22 -6.32
N ALA A 73 11.55 14.36 -5.87
CA ALA A 73 10.17 14.32 -6.35
C ALA A 73 9.22 14.41 -5.17
N SER A 74 8.28 15.36 -5.23
CA SER A 74 7.20 15.42 -4.26
C SER A 74 6.22 14.32 -4.65
N PHE A 75 6.19 13.23 -3.90
CA PHE A 75 5.18 12.17 -4.09
C PHE A 75 4.12 12.29 -3.01
N GLU A 76 2.88 12.18 -3.42
CA GLU A 76 1.75 12.00 -2.53
C GLU A 76 1.30 10.55 -2.59
N HIS A 77 0.68 10.09 -1.50
CA HIS A 77 0.04 8.79 -1.49
C HIS A 77 -1.32 8.88 -0.82
N THR A 78 -2.22 8.02 -1.26
CA THR A 78 -3.57 7.88 -0.71
C THR A 78 -3.83 6.40 -0.49
N ILE A 79 -4.26 6.04 0.72
CA ILE A 79 -4.67 4.68 1.05
C ILE A 79 -6.19 4.61 1.08
N LEU A 80 -6.73 3.74 0.23
CA LEU A 80 -8.17 3.52 0.09
C LEU A 80 -8.50 2.13 0.60
N MET A 81 -9.39 2.06 1.58
CA MET A 81 -9.89 0.80 2.09
C MET A 81 -11.13 0.37 1.31
N GLY A 82 -11.10 -0.86 0.82
CA GLY A 82 -12.20 -1.55 0.16
C GLY A 82 -12.51 -2.88 0.85
N ARG A 83 -13.58 -3.53 0.40
CA ARG A 83 -13.98 -4.84 0.88
C ARG A 83 -14.18 -5.77 -0.30
N GLY A 84 -13.51 -6.92 -0.26
CA GLY A 84 -13.71 -8.02 -1.19
C GLY A 84 -14.70 -9.05 -0.65
N ASP A 85 -14.82 -10.17 -1.35
CA ASP A 85 -15.78 -11.23 -1.00
C ASP A 85 -15.48 -11.88 0.37
N LYS A 86 -14.20 -12.12 0.68
CA LYS A 86 -13.73 -12.68 1.97
C LYS A 86 -12.57 -11.91 2.61
N ASP A 87 -12.09 -10.90 1.91
CA ASP A 87 -10.84 -10.22 2.23
C ASP A 87 -11.11 -8.74 2.42
N LEU A 88 -10.34 -8.11 3.30
CA LEU A 88 -10.28 -6.67 3.40
C LEU A 88 -9.20 -6.18 2.43
N LEU A 89 -9.53 -5.21 1.58
CA LEU A 89 -8.64 -4.73 0.53
C LEU A 89 -8.17 -3.33 0.90
N LEU A 90 -6.88 -3.06 0.77
CA LEU A 90 -6.31 -1.74 0.86
C LEU A 90 -5.62 -1.46 -0.47
N ARG A 91 -5.86 -0.27 -1.01
CA ARG A 91 -5.23 0.20 -2.23
C ARG A 91 -4.39 1.41 -1.89
N VAL A 92 -3.09 1.30 -2.06
CA VAL A 92 -2.17 2.45 -1.96
C VAL A 92 -2.01 3.00 -3.36
N ALA A 93 -2.41 4.25 -3.57
CA ALA A 93 -2.19 5.00 -4.79
C ALA A 93 -1.12 6.06 -4.52
N ILE A 94 -0.05 6.06 -5.31
CA ILE A 94 1.07 6.99 -5.25
C ILE A 94 0.98 7.86 -6.51
N SER A 95 1.06 9.17 -6.33
CA SER A 95 1.00 10.17 -7.38
C SER A 95 2.13 11.19 -7.22
N GLU A 96 2.57 11.80 -8.31
CA GLU A 96 3.46 12.96 -8.25
C GLU A 96 2.64 14.19 -7.80
N ALA A 97 3.09 14.87 -6.76
CA ALA A 97 2.47 16.09 -6.26
C ALA A 97 2.65 17.20 -7.31
N GLY A 98 1.54 17.72 -7.84
CA GLY A 98 1.54 18.83 -8.81
C GLY A 98 1.24 18.45 -10.26
N ALA A 99 0.68 17.27 -10.52
CA ALA A 99 0.09 16.91 -11.82
C ALA A 99 -1.39 17.32 -11.94
#